data_AF-A8G538-F1
#
_entry.id   AF-A8G538-F1
#
_cell.length_a   1.000
_cell.length_b   1.000
_cell.length_c   1.000
_cell.angle_alpha   90.00
_cell.angle_beta   90.00
_cell.angle_gamma   90.00
#
_symmetry.space_group_name_H-M   'P 1'
#
loop_
_entity.id
_entity.type
_entity.pdbx_description
1 polymer ?
#
loop_
_entity_poly.entity_id
_entity_poly.type
_entity_poly.pdbx_seq_one_letter_code
_entity_poly.pdbx_strand_id
1 'polypeptide(L)'
;MASQDYLIAIALIEQNLVRAMPLGGKEIKDNLEESENLKKLGEEVILNLLMRVFQRSDDGALKRASEEKGLLLVQMHPKRMQKELPFIKSEWIRDGDTQQFLKYLGNLSKEVWTASFVKYKGIEFTSISKNDEI
;
A
#
# COMPACT_ATOMS: atom_id res chain seq x y z
N MET A 1 24.77 7.24 3.98
CA MET A 1 24.04 7.63 2.76
C MET A 1 22.56 7.67 3.13
N ALA A 2 21.93 8.84 3.03
CA ALA A 2 20.50 8.96 3.29
C ALA A 2 19.78 8.18 2.18
N SER A 3 19.17 7.06 2.54
CA SER A 3 18.43 6.24 1.57
C SER A 3 17.14 6.99 1.25
N GLN A 4 16.85 7.20 -0.03
CA GLN A 4 15.58 7.80 -0.45
C GLN A 4 14.40 6.96 0.06
N ASP A 5 13.30 7.62 0.40
CA ASP A 5 12.07 6.94 0.79
C ASP A 5 11.50 6.13 -0.37
N TYR A 6 10.67 5.14 -0.05
CA TYR A 6 9.97 4.32 -1.02
C TYR A 6 8.48 4.61 -0.94
N LEU A 7 7.85 4.59 -2.12
CA LEU A 7 6.41 4.54 -2.26
C LEU A 7 6.01 3.08 -2.50
N ILE A 8 5.16 2.56 -1.62
CA ILE A 8 4.77 1.14 -1.60
C ILE A 8 3.26 1.04 -1.76
N ALA A 9 2.81 0.30 -2.76
CA ALA A 9 1.43 -0.12 -2.86
C ALA A 9 1.23 -1.46 -2.14
N ILE A 10 0.12 -1.57 -1.41
CA ILE A 10 -0.27 -2.74 -0.62
C ILE A 10 -1.70 -3.12 -1.01
N ALA A 11 -1.90 -4.38 -1.39
CA ALA A 11 -3.23 -4.94 -1.59
C ALA A 11 -3.57 -5.88 -0.43
N LEU A 12 -4.74 -5.69 0.18
CA LEU A 12 -5.29 -6.57 1.20
C LEU A 12 -6.36 -7.45 0.55
N ILE A 13 -6.01 -8.70 0.28
CA ILE A 13 -6.85 -9.65 -0.45
C ILE A 13 -7.03 -10.96 0.30
N GLU A 14 -8.08 -11.68 -0.06
CA GLU A 14 -8.28 -13.09 0.26
C GLU A 14 -8.21 -13.89 -1.03
N GLN A 15 -7.52 -15.02 -0.99
CA GLN A 15 -7.39 -15.97 -2.07
C GLN A 15 -7.64 -17.37 -1.53
N ASN A 16 -8.64 -18.07 -2.07
CA ASN A 16 -9.02 -19.41 -1.60
C ASN A 16 -9.23 -19.45 -0.06
N LEU A 17 -9.89 -18.43 0.48
CA LEU A 17 -10.16 -18.23 1.93
C LEU A 17 -8.91 -17.96 2.79
N VAL A 18 -7.74 -17.74 2.18
CA VAL A 18 -6.50 -17.38 2.87
C VAL A 18 -6.16 -15.93 2.59
N ARG A 19 -5.82 -15.16 3.62
CA ARG A 19 -5.40 -13.76 3.45
C ARG A 19 -4.03 -13.70 2.79
N ALA A 20 -3.90 -12.76 1.87
CA ALA A 20 -2.64 -12.45 1.21
C ALA A 20 -2.45 -10.94 1.11
N MET A 21 -1.19 -10.53 1.20
CA MET A 21 -0.78 -9.14 1.11
C MET A 21 0.30 -8.95 0.04
N PRO A 22 -0.09 -8.90 -1.25
CA PRO A 22 0.79 -8.52 -2.33
C PRO A 22 1.30 -7.09 -2.14
N LEU A 23 2.57 -6.88 -2.47
CA LEU A 23 3.28 -5.61 -2.30
C LEU A 23 3.96 -5.25 -3.63
N GLY A 24 4.02 -3.96 -3.93
CA GLY A 24 4.82 -3.37 -5.00
C GLY A 24 5.41 -2.06 -4.50
N GLY A 25 6.60 -1.68 -4.95
CA GLY A 25 7.22 -0.45 -4.47
C GLY A 25 8.27 0.10 -5.42
N LYS A 26 8.50 1.41 -5.33
CA LYS A 26 9.51 2.12 -6.12
C LYS A 26 10.12 3.24 -5.28
N GLU A 27 11.39 3.52 -5.54
CA GLU A 27 12.10 4.66 -4.93
C GLU A 27 11.44 5.98 -5.31
N ILE A 28 11.35 6.88 -4.34
CA ILE A 28 10.86 8.24 -4.53
C ILE A 28 12.05 9.11 -4.97
N LYS A 29 12.00 9.56 -6.22
CA LYS A 29 13.02 10.43 -6.82
C LYS A 29 12.61 11.90 -6.83
N ASP A 30 11.31 12.16 -6.95
CA ASP A 30 10.71 13.49 -7.07
C ASP A 30 10.03 13.90 -5.75
N ASN A 31 9.76 15.20 -5.56
CA ASN A 31 9.04 15.68 -4.37
C ASN A 31 7.56 15.29 -4.46
N LEU A 32 7.08 14.48 -3.50
CA LEU A 32 5.69 14.03 -3.43
C LEU A 32 4.72 15.07 -2.84
N GLU A 33 5.22 16.20 -2.32
CA GLU A 33 4.36 17.33 -1.94
C GLU A 33 3.62 17.92 -3.16
N GLU A 34 4.20 17.77 -4.35
CA GLU A 34 3.51 18.08 -5.60
C GLU A 34 2.53 16.97 -5.94
N SER A 35 1.23 17.28 -5.89
CA SER A 35 0.16 16.31 -6.12
C SER A 35 0.28 15.52 -7.43
N GLU A 36 0.81 16.14 -8.49
CA GLU A 36 1.00 15.49 -9.79
C GLU A 36 2.08 14.39 -9.72
N ASN A 37 3.17 14.60 -8.98
CA ASN A 37 4.22 13.61 -8.81
C ASN A 37 3.73 12.42 -7.99
N LEU A 38 2.99 12.68 -6.90
CA LEU A 38 2.32 11.64 -6.12
C LEU A 38 1.35 10.83 -6.99
N LYS A 39 0.54 11.52 -7.81
CA LYS A 39 -0.43 10.86 -8.67
C LYS A 39 0.26 9.95 -9.69
N LYS A 40 1.24 10.48 -10.41
CA LYS A 40 1.98 9.72 -11.44
C LYS A 40 2.73 8.52 -10.86
N LEU A 41 3.48 8.70 -9.78
CA LEU A 41 4.22 7.61 -9.15
C LEU A 41 3.27 6.60 -8.49
N GLY A 42 2.21 7.09 -7.82
CA GLY A 42 1.19 6.25 -7.20
C GLY A 42 0.46 5.37 -8.21
N GLU A 43 0.05 5.93 -9.35
CA GLU A 43 -0.58 5.19 -10.45
C GLU A 43 0.35 4.11 -11.00
N GLU A 44 1.63 4.43 -11.21
CA GLU A 44 2.63 3.45 -11.69
C GLU A 44 2.80 2.28 -10.71
N VAL A 45 2.99 2.58 -9.42
CA VAL A 45 3.21 1.56 -8.38
C VAL A 45 1.96 0.70 -8.18
N ILE A 46 0.77 1.30 -8.22
CA ILE A 46 -0.50 0.58 -8.16
C ILE A 46 -0.70 -0.29 -9.38
N LEU A 47 -0.44 0.19 -10.58
CA LEU A 47 -0.57 -0.61 -11.80
C LEU A 47 0.31 -1.85 -11.72
N ASN A 48 1.58 -1.69 -11.33
CA ASN A 48 2.49 -2.82 -11.14
C ASN A 48 1.99 -3.83 -10.10
N LEU A 49 1.40 -3.35 -9.00
CA LEU A 49 0.78 -4.20 -8.00
C LEU A 49 -0.47 -4.92 -8.54
N LEU A 50 -1.34 -4.21 -9.24
CA LEU A 50 -2.57 -4.77 -9.81
C LEU A 50 -2.26 -5.81 -10.87
N MET A 51 -1.20 -5.64 -11.68
CA MET A 51 -0.72 -6.68 -12.57
C MET A 51 -0.34 -7.95 -11.82
N ARG A 52 0.33 -7.85 -10.65
CA ARG A 52 0.63 -9.00 -9.79
C ARG A 52 -0.63 -9.62 -9.20
N VAL A 53 -1.57 -8.80 -8.73
CA VAL A 53 -2.87 -9.30 -8.20
C VAL A 53 -3.64 -10.03 -9.30
N PHE A 54 -3.66 -9.49 -10.52
CA PHE A 54 -4.31 -10.12 -11.67
C PHE A 54 -3.66 -11.46 -12.03
N GLN A 55 -2.33 -11.54 -12.09
CA GLN A 55 -1.62 -12.81 -12.30
C GLN A 55 -1.95 -13.85 -11.21
N ARG A 56 -2.09 -13.43 -9.96
CA ARG A 56 -2.52 -14.35 -8.89
C ARG A 56 -3.94 -14.88 -9.09
N SER A 57 -4.78 -14.23 -9.88
CA SER A 57 -6.13 -14.74 -10.15
C SER A 57 -6.12 -16.07 -10.91
N ASP A 58 -5.00 -16.42 -11.55
CA ASP A 58 -4.79 -17.73 -12.16
C ASP A 58 -4.81 -18.87 -11.12
N ASP A 59 -4.42 -18.58 -9.87
CA ASP A 59 -4.34 -19.57 -8.77
C ASP A 59 -5.68 -19.70 -7.99
N GLY A 60 -6.73 -18.99 -8.40
CA GLY A 60 -8.08 -19.13 -7.83
C GLY A 60 -8.79 -17.82 -7.52
N ALA A 61 -9.95 -17.93 -6.87
CA ALA A 61 -10.85 -16.81 -6.62
C ALA A 61 -10.20 -15.77 -5.67
N LEU A 62 -10.26 -14.50 -6.10
CA LEU A 62 -9.77 -13.36 -5.34
C LEU A 62 -10.92 -12.52 -4.79
N LYS A 63 -10.76 -12.03 -3.56
CA LYS A 63 -11.67 -11.10 -2.92
C LYS A 63 -10.90 -9.99 -2.22
N ARG A 64 -11.41 -8.75 -2.28
CA ARG A 64 -10.87 -7.63 -1.49
C ARG A 64 -11.21 -7.85 0.00
N ALA A 65 -10.21 -7.89 0.87
CA ALA A 65 -10.39 -8.27 2.28
C ALA A 65 -10.90 -7.13 3.18
N SER A 66 -10.69 -5.87 2.79
CA SER A 66 -10.94 -4.71 3.66
C SER A 66 -11.70 -3.57 3.00
N GLU A 67 -12.61 -3.92 2.08
CA GLU A 67 -13.42 -2.93 1.36
C GLU A 67 -12.57 -1.71 0.93
N GLU A 68 -12.98 -0.49 1.25
CA GLU A 68 -12.33 0.75 0.82
C GLU A 68 -10.84 0.86 1.21
N LYS A 69 -10.40 0.10 2.21
CA LYS A 69 -9.01 0.04 2.69
C LYS A 69 -8.23 -1.14 2.11
N GLY A 70 -8.78 -1.81 1.10
CA GLY A 70 -8.17 -2.97 0.46
C GLY A 70 -7.00 -2.65 -0.48
N LEU A 71 -6.81 -1.39 -0.84
CA LEU A 71 -5.70 -0.93 -1.67
C LEU A 71 -5.10 0.34 -1.06
N LEU A 72 -3.85 0.25 -0.63
CA LEU A 72 -3.15 1.30 0.10
C LEU A 72 -1.90 1.71 -0.65
N LEU A 73 -1.49 2.95 -0.43
CA LEU A 73 -0.24 3.53 -0.86
C LEU A 73 0.47 4.09 0.37
N VAL A 74 1.76 3.83 0.51
CA VAL A 74 2.51 4.12 1.74
C VAL A 74 3.86 4.72 1.41
N GLN A 75 4.16 5.88 1.97
CA GLN A 75 5.51 6.45 1.93
C GLN A 75 6.28 6.04 3.18
N MET A 76 7.40 5.34 3.02
CA MET A 76 8.20 4.90 4.16
C MET A 76 9.71 4.83 3.89
N HIS A 77 10.46 4.98 4.98
CA HIS A 77 11.91 4.87 4.95
C HIS A 77 12.36 3.40 4.74
N PRO A 78 13.39 3.13 3.92
CA PRO A 78 13.82 1.77 3.55
C PRO A 78 14.13 0.84 4.72
N LYS A 79 14.73 1.38 5.79
CA LYS A 79 15.03 0.61 7.01
C LYS A 79 13.76 0.08 7.69
N ARG A 80 12.68 0.88 7.74
CA ARG A 80 11.39 0.47 8.31
C ARG A 80 10.68 -0.51 7.38
N MET A 81 10.75 -0.28 6.07
CA MET A 81 10.26 -1.22 5.05
C MET A 81 10.87 -2.61 5.20
N GLN A 82 12.19 -2.72 5.38
CA GLN A 82 12.86 -4.03 5.42
C GLN A 82 12.63 -4.77 6.75
N LYS A 83 12.51 -4.02 7.86
CA LYS A 83 12.44 -4.62 9.21
C LYS A 83 11.01 -4.81 9.71
N GLU A 84 10.16 -3.80 9.55
CA GLU A 84 8.86 -3.74 10.22
C GLU A 84 7.71 -4.18 9.30
N LEU A 85 7.80 -3.89 7.99
CA LEU A 85 6.75 -4.27 7.02
C LEU A 85 6.51 -5.80 6.96
N PRO A 86 7.55 -6.67 6.96
CA PRO A 86 7.34 -8.11 6.99
C PRO A 86 6.62 -8.59 8.26
N PHE A 87 6.88 -7.94 9.40
CA PHE A 87 6.25 -8.27 10.68
C PHE A 87 4.76 -7.92 10.67
N ILE A 88 4.40 -6.67 10.34
CA ILE A 88 2.98 -6.27 10.28
C ILE A 88 2.21 -7.04 9.20
N LYS A 89 2.89 -7.47 8.12
CA LYS A 89 2.32 -8.36 7.10
C LYS A 89 1.92 -9.70 7.69
N SER A 90 2.82 -10.35 8.44
CA SER A 90 2.54 -11.66 9.03
C SER A 90 1.42 -11.60 10.07
N GLU A 91 1.38 -10.53 10.88
CA GLU A 91 0.31 -10.32 11.86
C GLU A 91 -1.05 -10.21 11.16
N TRP A 92 -1.16 -9.31 10.17
CA TRP A 92 -2.42 -9.10 9.44
C TRP A 92 -2.88 -10.35 8.67
N ILE A 93 -1.97 -11.13 8.08
CA ILE A 93 -2.35 -12.39 7.42
C ILE A 93 -2.99 -13.35 8.44
N ARG A 94 -2.48 -13.38 9.68
CA ARG A 94 -2.94 -14.26 10.74
C ARG A 94 -4.30 -13.82 11.33
N ASP A 95 -4.42 -12.57 11.77
CA ASP A 95 -5.62 -12.10 12.50
C ASP A 95 -6.68 -11.46 11.58
N GLY A 96 -6.25 -10.80 10.50
CA GLY A 96 -7.11 -10.01 9.62
C GLY A 96 -7.54 -8.68 10.21
N ASP A 97 -6.96 -8.24 11.33
CA ASP A 97 -7.32 -6.98 11.97
C ASP A 97 -6.75 -5.82 11.16
N THR A 98 -7.59 -5.32 10.25
CA THR A 98 -7.18 -4.20 9.40
C THR A 98 -7.10 -2.88 10.17
N GLN A 99 -7.82 -2.73 11.28
CA GLN A 99 -7.73 -1.50 12.09
C GLN A 99 -6.38 -1.42 12.80
N GLN A 100 -5.97 -2.52 13.44
CA GLN A 100 -4.67 -2.64 14.08
C GLN A 100 -3.53 -2.53 13.07
N PHE A 101 -3.66 -3.20 11.91
CA PHE A 101 -2.69 -3.09 10.82
C PHE A 101 -2.50 -1.63 10.37
N LEU A 102 -3.59 -0.89 10.09
CA LEU A 102 -3.50 0.50 9.64
C LEU A 102 -2.90 1.42 10.70
N LYS A 103 -3.20 1.18 11.99
CA LYS A 103 -2.60 1.92 13.10
C LYS A 103 -1.09 1.72 13.16
N TYR A 104 -0.62 0.48 13.06
CA TYR A 104 0.82 0.20 13.02
C TYR A 104 1.48 0.77 11.77
N LEU A 105 0.84 0.62 10.62
CA LEU A 105 1.35 1.13 9.35
C LEU A 105 1.55 2.65 9.42
N GLY A 106 0.56 3.40 9.91
CA GLY A 106 0.64 4.85 10.09
C GLY A 106 1.79 5.30 11.01
N ASN A 107 2.09 4.53 12.07
CA ASN A 107 3.22 4.82 12.95
C ASN A 107 4.60 4.53 12.32
N LEU A 108 4.64 3.76 11.24
CA LEU A 108 5.86 3.33 10.56
C LEU A 108 6.14 4.10 9.27
N SER A 109 5.13 4.78 8.74
CA SER A 109 5.17 5.53 7.49
C SER A 109 5.13 7.03 7.72
N LYS A 110 5.60 7.80 6.75
CA LYS A 110 5.38 9.24 6.71
C LYS A 110 3.91 9.55 6.41
N GLU A 111 3.34 8.84 5.44
CA GLU A 111 1.95 9.02 5.07
C GLU A 111 1.39 7.74 4.45
N VAL A 112 0.10 7.50 4.69
CA VAL A 112 -0.68 6.39 4.15
C VAL A 112 -1.90 6.95 3.44
N TRP A 113 -2.10 6.51 2.20
CA TRP A 113 -3.27 6.82 1.40
C TRP A 113 -4.08 5.55 1.10
N THR A 114 -5.39 5.68 1.01
CA THR A 114 -6.22 4.72 0.28
C THR A 114 -6.26 5.11 -1.19
N ALA A 115 -6.24 4.12 -2.07
CA ALA A 115 -6.39 4.33 -3.50
C ALA A 115 -7.74 3.81 -3.97
N SER A 116 -8.47 4.65 -4.67
CA SER A 116 -9.81 4.33 -5.18
C SER A 116 -9.99 4.80 -6.62
N PHE A 117 -10.90 4.16 -7.34
CA PHE A 117 -11.31 4.63 -8.66
C PHE A 117 -12.60 5.42 -8.53
N VAL A 118 -12.56 6.69 -8.90
CA VAL A 118 -13.72 7.56 -8.95
C VAL A 118 -14.15 7.75 -10.40
N LYS A 119 -15.40 7.38 -10.70
CA LYS A 119 -15.96 7.45 -12.06
C LYS A 119 -15.72 8.86 -12.66
N TYR A 120 -15.18 8.89 -13.87
CA TYR A 120 -14.83 10.11 -14.63
C TYR A 120 -13.66 10.96 -14.09
N LYS A 121 -13.14 10.68 -12.89
CA LYS A 121 -11.94 11.36 -12.34
C LYS A 121 -10.67 10.50 -12.43
N GLY A 122 -10.84 9.18 -12.46
CA GLY A 122 -9.73 8.24 -12.50
C GLY A 122 -9.33 7.78 -11.11
N ILE A 123 -8.03 7.54 -10.91
CA ILE A 123 -7.46 7.08 -9.64
C ILE A 123 -7.31 8.29 -8.71
N GLU A 124 -7.81 8.14 -7.49
CA GLU A 124 -7.76 9.14 -6.42
C GLU A 124 -7.09 8.54 -5.17
N PHE A 125 -6.24 9.36 -4.54
CA PHE A 125 -5.51 9.03 -3.32
C PHE A 125 -6.06 9.85 -2.16
N THR A 126 -6.59 9.18 -1.13
CA THR A 126 -7.11 9.86 0.07
C THR A 126 -6.21 9.56 1.25
N SER A 127 -5.63 10.61 1.85
CA SER A 127 -4.77 10.45 3.04
C SER A 127 -5.60 9.98 4.22
N ILE A 128 -5.16 8.91 4.87
CA ILE A 128 -5.82 8.32 6.04
C ILE A 128 -4.95 8.32 7.30
N SER A 129 -3.65 8.56 7.14
CA SER A 129 -2.71 8.72 8.24
C SER A 129 -1.49 9.49 7.73
N LYS A 130 -1.11 10.55 8.46
CA LYS A 130 0.10 11.33 8.20
C LYS A 130 0.86 11.50 9.50
N ASN A 131 2.17 11.32 9.44
CA ASN A 131 3.06 11.37 10.59
C ASN A 131 4.20 12.34 10.28
N ASP A 132 4.06 13.58 10.76
CA ASP A 132 5.03 14.66 10.53
C ASP A 132 6.33 14.49 11.35
N GLU A 133 6.39 13.50 12.25
CA GLU A 133 7.56 13.23 13.10
C GLU A 133 8.57 12.24 12.49
N ILE A 134 8.30 11.69 11.30
CA ILE A 134 9.13 10.68 10.59
C ILE A 134 9.58 11.21 9.23
#